data_AF-A0A358N6C0-F1
#
_entry.id   AF-A0A358N6C0-F1
#
_cell.length_a   1.000
_cell.length_b   1.000
_cell.length_c   1.000
_cell.angle_alpha   90.00
_cell.angle_beta   90.00
_cell.angle_gamma   90.00
#
_symmetry.space_group_name_H-M   'P 1'
#
loop_
_entity.id
_entity.type
_entity.pdbx_description
1 polymer ?
#
loop_
_entity_poly.entity_id
_entity_poly.type
_entity_poly.pdbx_seq_one_letter_code
_entity_poly.pdbx_strand_id
1 'polypeptide(L)' 'MNSLFLGFGAPGPLELAIIAGIILLLFGGSKLPSLMRNLGRSTNEFKRGMSETVEQEDQPASSDESN' A
#
# COMPACT_ATOMS: atom_id res chain seq x y z
N MET A 1 3.28 38.69 3.61
CA MET A 1 4.23 38.04 4.53
C MET A 1 3.73 36.62 4.74
N ASN A 2 4.20 35.70 3.89
CA ASN A 2 3.78 34.30 3.95
C ASN A 2 4.22 33.70 5.28
N SER A 3 3.28 33.04 5.93
CA SER A 3 3.38 32.24 7.15
C SER A 3 4.34 31.06 6.97
N LEU A 4 5.62 31.34 6.68
CA LEU A 4 6.67 30.39 6.30
C LEU A 4 7.18 29.55 7.49
N PHE A 5 6.70 29.78 8.72
CA PHE A 5 7.32 29.18 9.90
C PHE A 5 6.34 28.96 11.07
N LEU A 6 5.34 28.10 10.89
CA LEU A 6 4.59 27.53 12.02
C LEU A 6 4.44 26.02 11.77
N GLY A 7 5.50 25.22 11.84
CA GLY A 7 6.14 24.90 13.12
C GLY A 7 5.37 23.75 13.78
N PHE A 8 5.83 22.52 13.52
CA PHE A 8 5.46 21.24 14.17
C PHE A 8 4.27 20.44 13.60
N GLY A 9 4.54 19.70 12.52
CA GLY A 9 4.02 18.33 12.39
C GLY A 9 3.49 17.93 11.01
N ALA A 10 2.70 18.78 10.34
CA ALA A 10 2.08 18.40 9.09
C ALA A 10 1.95 19.59 8.13
N PRO A 11 2.33 19.44 6.84
CA PRO A 11 2.01 20.43 5.83
C PRO A 11 0.48 20.60 5.73
N GLY A 12 0.04 21.85 5.61
CA GLY A 12 -1.39 22.16 5.51
C GLY A 12 -2.02 21.57 4.24
N PRO A 13 -3.36 21.48 4.16
CA PRO A 13 -4.04 20.92 2.98
C PRO A 13 -3.65 21.61 1.67
N LEU A 14 -3.40 22.93 1.72
CA LEU A 14 -2.96 23.70 0.56
C LEU A 14 -1.53 23.34 0.11
N GLU A 15 -0.61 23.16 1.06
CA GLU A 15 0.77 22.76 0.78
C GLU A 15 0.83 21.35 0.22
N LEU A 16 0.07 20.42 0.81
CA LEU A 16 -0.10 19.07 0.28
C LEU A 16 -0.68 19.08 -1.13
N ALA A 17 -1.67 19.93 -1.43
CA ALA A 17 -2.22 20.06 -2.77
C ALA A 17 -1.17 20.57 -3.77
N ILE A 18 -0.33 21.53 -3.38
CA ILE A 18 0.77 22.03 -4.22
C ILE A 18 1.79 20.93 -4.47
N ILE A 19 2.24 20.22 -3.44
CA ILE A 19 3.19 19.10 -3.56
C ILE A 19 2.61 18.00 -4.45
N ALA A 20 1.36 17.61 -4.21
CA ALA A 20 0.66 16.64 -5.04
C ALA A 20 0.57 17.11 -6.50
N GLY A 21 0.30 18.39 -6.74
CA GLY A 21 0.31 19.00 -8.06
C GLY A 21 1.68 18.90 -8.76
N ILE A 22 2.78 19.18 -8.05
CA ILE A 22 4.14 19.04 -8.60
C ILE A 22 4.43 17.58 -8.97
N ILE A 23 4.11 16.64 -8.09
CA ILE A 23 4.29 15.21 -8.39
C ILE A 23 3.42 14.82 -9.60
N LEU A 24 2.19 15.33 -9.68
CA LEU A 24 1.30 15.08 -10.83
C LEU A 24 1.83 15.67 -12.13
N LEU A 25 2.55 16.80 -12.10
CA LEU A 25 3.19 17.37 -13.29
C LEU A 25 4.40 16.55 -13.75
N LEU A 26 5.21 16.05 -12.81
CA LEU A 26 6.39 15.24 -13.14
C LEU A 26 6.02 13.84 -13.64
N PHE A 27 5.06 13.20 -12.98
CA PHE A 27 4.66 11.82 -13.30
C PHE A 27 3.43 11.74 -14.22
N GLY A 28 2.63 12.79 -14.30
CA GLY A 28 1.36 12.79 -15.02
C GLY A 28 0.21 12.20 -14.19
N GLY A 29 -1.02 12.63 -14.48
CA GLY A 29 -2.25 12.17 -13.82
C GLY A 29 -2.53 10.67 -13.95
N SER A 30 -1.96 10.01 -14.96
CA SER A 30 -2.20 8.60 -15.25
C SER A 30 -1.20 7.64 -14.60
N LYS A 31 0.02 8.08 -14.30
CA LYS A 31 1.07 7.18 -13.76
C LYS A 31 0.87 6.90 -12.28
N LEU A 32 0.50 7.91 -11.48
CA LEU A 32 0.26 7.74 -10.03
C LEU A 32 -0.79 6.65 -9.73
N PRO A 33 -1.98 6.68 -10.36
CA PRO A 33 -3.01 5.65 -10.15
C PRO A 33 -2.60 4.27 -10.69
N SER A 34 -1.81 4.22 -11.76
CA SER A 34 -1.32 2.95 -12.33
C SER A 34 -0.31 2.28 -11.40
N LEU A 35 0.65 3.05 -10.85
CA LEU A 35 1.61 2.57 -9.86
C LEU A 35 0.91 2.07 -8.59
N MET A 36 -0.05 2.83 -8.06
CA MET A 36 -0.85 2.41 -6.90
C MET A 36 -1.63 1.13 -7.16
N ARG A 37 -2.25 0.98 -8.34
CA ARG A 37 -2.98 -0.23 -8.72
C ARG A 37 -2.05 -1.45 -8.79
N ASN A 38 -0.88 -1.31 -9.39
CA ASN A 38 0.09 -2.39 -9.51
C ASN A 38 0.68 -2.78 -8.14
N LEU A 39 1.01 -1.79 -7.30
CA LEU A 39 1.48 -2.02 -5.94
C LEU A 39 0.39 -2.67 -5.08
N GLY A 40 -0.86 -2.21 -5.18
CA GLY A 40 -1.99 -2.78 -4.45
C GLY A 40 -2.28 -4.24 -4.84
N ARG A 41 -2.18 -4.58 -6.14
CA ARG A 41 -2.27 -5.97 -6.62
C ARG A 41 -1.17 -6.83 -5.99
N SER A 42 0.08 -6.37 -6.04
CA SER A 42 1.23 -7.07 -5.47
C SER A 42 1.08 -7.28 -3.96
N THR A 43 0.69 -6.25 -3.20
CA THR A 43 0.46 -6.38 -1.75
C THR A 43 -0.70 -7.34 -1.43
N ASN A 44 -1.76 -7.33 -2.23
CA ASN A 44 -2.90 -8.24 -2.04
C ASN A 44 -2.52 -9.71 -2.31
N GLU A 45 -1.79 -9.97 -3.40
CA GLU A 45 -1.29 -11.31 -3.71
C GLU A 45 -0.27 -11.79 -2.68
N PHE A 46 0.63 -10.90 -2.21
CA PHE A 46 1.57 -11.18 -1.14
C PHE A 46 0.85 -11.58 0.16
N LYS A 47 -0.20 -10.84 0.53
CA LYS A 47 -1.00 -11.15 1.72
C LYS A 47 -1.72 -12.50 1.59
N ARG A 48 -2.28 -12.80 0.41
CA ARG A 48 -2.96 -14.09 0.16
C ARG A 48 -1.99 -15.27 0.25
N GLY A 49 -0.83 -15.18 -0.39
CA GLY A 49 0.18 -16.24 -0.31
C GLY A 49 0.71 -16.47 1.11
N MET A 50 0.85 -15.40 1.90
CA MET A 50 1.22 -15.51 3.31
C MET A 50 0.12 -16.20 4.14
N SER A 51 -1.16 -15.85 3.94
CA SER A 51 -2.28 -16.49 4.65
C SER A 51 -2.46 -17.97 4.29
N GLU A 52 -2.34 -18.34 3.01
CA GLU A 52 -2.43 -19.74 2.57
C GLU A 52 -1.30 -20.61 3.14
N THR A 53 -0.13 -20.02 3.43
CA THR A 53 0.99 -20.74 4.06
C THR A 53 0.72 -21.00 5.54
N VAL A 54 0.13 -20.02 6.24
CA VAL A 54 -0.21 -20.14 7.68
C VAL A 54 -1.35 -21.14 7.91
N GLU A 55 -2.35 -21.18 7.02
CA GLU A 55 -3.46 -22.13 7.14
C GLU A 55 -3.08 -23.58 6.79
N GLN A 56 -1.99 -23.81 6.04
CA GLN A 56 -1.52 -25.15 5.71
C GLN A 56 -0.71 -25.84 6.82
N GLU A 57 -0.22 -25.11 7.83
CA GLU A 57 0.44 -25.70 9.01
C GLU A 57 -0.55 -26.25 10.05
N ASP A 58 -1.84 -25.89 9.96
CA ASP A 58 -2.89 -26.28 10.92
C ASP A 58 -3.86 -27.37 10.41
N GLN A 59 -3.53 -28.06 9.30
CA GLN A 59 -4.23 -29.30 8.95
C GLN A 59 -3.64 -30.47 9.74
N PRO A 60 -4.36 -31.06 10.71
CA PRO A 60 -3.90 -32.27 11.35
C PRO A 60 -3.83 -33.36 10.27
N ALA A 61 -2.76 -34.13 10.28
CA ALA A 61 -2.67 -35.39 9.57
C ALA A 61 -3.80 -36.32 10.06
N SER A 62 -4.99 -36.18 9.50
CA SER A 62 -6.09 -37.09 9.77
C SER A 62 -5.94 -38.30 8.86
N SER A 63 -5.81 -39.45 9.53
CA SER A 63 -6.24 -40.77 9.08
C SER A 63 -5.55 -41.36 7.84
N ASP A 64 -4.44 -42.06 8.07
CA ASP A 64 -4.09 -43.26 7.31
C ASP A 64 -3.39 -44.25 8.25
N GLU A 65 -4.17 -44.99 9.03
CA GLU A 65 -3.79 -46.36 9.42
C GLU A 65 -5.05 -47.14 9.82
N SER A 66 -5.76 -47.62 8.80
CA SER A 66 -6.64 -48.76 8.89
C SER A 66 -6.08 -49.85 7.97
N ASN A 67 -5.23 -50.72 8.50
CA ASN A 67 -5.16 -52.15 8.17
C ASN A 67 -4.28 -52.91 9.18
#